data_AF-A0A024QGX4-F1
#
_entry.id   AF-A0A024QGX4-F1
#
_cell.length_a   1.000
_cell.length_b   1.000
_cell.length_c   1.000
_cell.angle_alpha   90.00
_cell.angle_beta   90.00
_cell.angle_gamma   90.00
#
_symmetry.space_group_name_H-M   'P 1'
#
loop_
_entity.id
_entity.type
_entity.pdbx_description
1 polymer ?
#
loop_
_entity_poly.entity_id
_entity_poly.type
_entity_poly.pdbx_seq_one_letter_code
_entity_poly.pdbx_strand_id
1 'polypeptide(L)'
;MKLCKTDIELLVKSYQEEKESEALVKQFSNFINKYYKLFTFENIDFSNYDIRYFLSCYLADNVDRKSLRRGKYHSKQDISNAYSVLKYLKQAFKSLDHEDIYHEVLIPFLECANRYKDMNKSFSAYIYEAYKYELIRHIKELMRHQHTSQVMLPNCNESDDELSDNLHIELEEDLILNHPFWLNGINAQYPFSELTREGRLILTKYYLERNTDKQIGRLIGKNRRSVNRSRLRIVRQIQDKISQGEVKWARWSE
;
A
#
# COMPACT_ATOMS: atom_id res chain seq x y z
N MET A 1 13.89 -21.58 -25.34
CA MET A 1 15.20 -22.00 -24.81
C MET A 1 14.98 -22.50 -23.37
N LYS A 2 15.01 -23.81 -23.14
CA LYS A 2 14.84 -24.42 -21.81
C LYS A 2 16.19 -24.33 -21.09
N LEU A 3 16.35 -23.35 -20.21
CA LEU A 3 17.50 -23.25 -19.32
C LEU A 3 17.20 -23.98 -18.01
N CYS A 4 18.22 -24.63 -17.45
CA CYS A 4 18.12 -25.48 -16.29
C CYS A 4 17.76 -24.61 -15.07
N LYS A 5 16.78 -25.02 -14.26
CA LYS A 5 16.36 -24.30 -13.03
C LYS A 5 17.53 -24.00 -12.08
N THR A 6 18.60 -24.79 -12.18
CA THR A 6 19.80 -24.71 -11.38
C THR A 6 20.61 -23.42 -11.60
N ASP A 7 20.60 -22.85 -12.81
CA ASP A 7 21.49 -21.73 -13.13
C ASP A 7 21.00 -20.40 -12.53
N ILE A 8 19.68 -20.16 -12.55
CA ILE A 8 19.09 -18.94 -11.96
C ILE A 8 19.29 -18.91 -10.46
N GLU A 9 19.19 -20.08 -9.81
CA GLU A 9 19.24 -20.17 -8.37
C GLU A 9 20.68 -19.95 -7.86
N LEU A 10 21.68 -20.30 -8.68
CA LEU A 10 23.08 -19.93 -8.46
C LEU A 10 23.30 -18.41 -8.60
N LEU A 11 22.73 -17.78 -9.63
CA LEU A 11 22.81 -16.32 -9.80
C LEU A 11 22.19 -15.56 -8.62
N VAL A 12 21.07 -16.05 -8.08
CA VAL A 12 20.45 -15.46 -6.89
C VAL A 12 21.35 -15.63 -5.66
N LYS A 13 22.01 -16.78 -5.50
CA LYS A 13 22.95 -17.01 -4.39
C LYS A 13 24.18 -16.10 -4.49
N SER A 14 24.81 -16.00 -5.65
CA SER A 14 25.94 -15.08 -5.86
C SER A 14 25.51 -13.63 -5.58
N TYR A 15 24.33 -13.20 -6.03
CA TYR A 15 23.81 -11.88 -5.65
C TYR A 15 23.59 -11.73 -4.13
N GLN A 16 23.12 -12.75 -3.44
CA GLN A 16 22.90 -12.69 -1.99
C GLN A 16 24.21 -12.58 -1.20
N GLU A 17 25.23 -13.35 -1.59
CA GLU A 17 26.53 -13.47 -0.91
C GLU A 17 27.51 -12.35 -1.31
N GLU A 18 27.65 -12.10 -2.62
CA GLU A 18 28.69 -11.25 -3.20
C GLU A 18 28.15 -9.91 -3.73
N LYS A 19 26.81 -9.74 -3.77
CA LYS A 19 26.13 -8.56 -4.33
C LYS A 19 26.35 -8.35 -5.84
N GLU A 20 26.81 -9.38 -6.55
CA GLU A 20 26.89 -9.37 -8.01
C GLU A 20 25.50 -9.49 -8.64
N SER A 21 25.00 -8.41 -9.22
CA SER A 21 23.63 -8.35 -9.77
C SER A 21 23.57 -8.42 -11.30
N GLU A 22 24.66 -8.13 -12.01
CA GLU A 22 24.66 -7.90 -13.46
C GLU A 22 24.12 -9.09 -14.26
N ALA A 23 24.63 -10.29 -13.99
CA ALA A 23 24.20 -11.51 -14.68
C ALA A 23 22.72 -11.85 -14.40
N LEU A 24 22.26 -11.66 -13.16
CA LEU A 24 20.88 -11.88 -12.76
C LEU A 24 19.93 -10.88 -13.43
N VAL A 25 20.29 -9.60 -13.42
CA VAL A 25 19.52 -8.53 -14.06
C VAL A 25 19.42 -8.74 -15.56
N LYS A 26 20.53 -9.12 -16.21
CA LYS A 26 20.56 -9.45 -17.64
C LYS A 26 19.58 -10.59 -17.97
N GLN A 27 19.56 -11.64 -17.15
CA GLN A 27 18.67 -12.79 -17.33
C GLN A 27 17.18 -12.41 -17.18
N PHE A 28 16.85 -11.46 -16.32
CA PHE A 28 15.48 -10.98 -16.08
C PHE A 28 15.16 -9.66 -16.80
N SER A 29 16.00 -9.21 -17.73
CA SER A 29 15.84 -7.96 -18.45
C SER A 29 14.46 -7.81 -19.09
N ASN A 30 13.94 -8.86 -19.74
CA ASN A 30 12.58 -8.85 -20.30
C ASN A 30 11.49 -8.65 -19.24
N PHE A 31 11.65 -9.23 -18.06
CA PHE A 31 10.71 -9.09 -16.96
C PHE A 31 10.75 -7.67 -16.38
N ILE A 32 11.93 -7.08 -16.21
CA ILE A 32 12.11 -5.72 -15.69
C ILE A 32 11.61 -4.69 -16.72
N ASN A 33 12.00 -4.88 -17.98
CA ASN A 33 11.70 -3.97 -19.08
C ASN A 33 10.20 -3.76 -19.32
N LYS A 34 9.33 -4.75 -19.02
CA LYS A 34 7.88 -4.53 -19.18
C LYS A 34 7.35 -3.48 -18.21
N TYR A 35 7.88 -3.41 -16.99
CA TYR A 35 7.49 -2.40 -15.99
C TYR A 35 8.19 -1.07 -16.25
N TYR A 36 9.47 -1.09 -16.64
CA TYR A 36 10.17 0.11 -17.09
C TYR A 36 9.42 0.79 -18.24
N LYS A 37 9.00 0.02 -19.25
CA LYS A 37 8.19 0.51 -20.38
C LYS A 37 6.85 1.07 -19.92
N LEU A 38 6.19 0.45 -18.93
CA LEU A 38 4.91 0.93 -18.40
C LEU A 38 5.02 2.35 -17.83
N PHE A 39 6.10 2.65 -17.10
CA PHE A 39 6.27 3.98 -16.48
C PHE A 39 6.88 5.00 -17.44
N THR A 40 7.72 4.56 -18.38
CA THR A 40 8.36 5.41 -19.37
C THR A 40 7.41 5.83 -20.49
N PHE A 41 6.71 4.88 -21.12
CA PHE A 41 5.84 5.15 -22.24
C PHE A 41 4.40 5.39 -21.79
N GLU A 42 3.61 6.07 -22.62
CA GLU A 42 2.22 6.36 -22.28
C GLU A 42 1.30 5.17 -22.51
N ASN A 43 1.69 4.17 -23.29
CA ASN A 43 0.80 3.08 -23.70
C ASN A 43 0.86 1.88 -22.76
N ILE A 44 -0.30 1.44 -22.28
CA ILE A 44 -0.46 0.21 -21.50
C ILE A 44 -0.51 -1.00 -22.44
N ASP A 45 0.38 -1.97 -22.24
CA ASP A 45 0.27 -3.28 -22.89
C ASP A 45 -0.79 -4.14 -22.21
N PHE A 46 -2.03 -4.02 -22.69
CA PHE A 46 -3.15 -4.84 -22.23
C PHE A 46 -3.05 -6.31 -22.65
N SER A 47 -2.10 -6.72 -23.49
CA SER A 47 -1.89 -8.16 -23.75
C SER A 47 -1.17 -8.83 -22.57
N ASN A 48 -0.39 -8.08 -21.81
CA ASN A 48 0.42 -8.57 -20.71
C ASN A 48 -0.38 -8.73 -19.41
N TYR A 49 -0.58 -9.98 -18.97
CA TYR A 49 -1.31 -10.29 -17.74
C TYR A 49 -0.71 -9.63 -16.50
N ASP A 50 0.62 -9.54 -16.40
CA ASP A 50 1.29 -9.02 -15.22
C ASP A 50 1.06 -7.52 -15.05
N ILE A 51 1.06 -6.78 -16.15
CA ILE A 51 0.74 -5.36 -16.19
C ILE A 51 -0.71 -5.14 -15.77
N ARG A 52 -1.64 -5.92 -16.35
CA ARG A 52 -3.07 -5.84 -15.99
C ARG A 52 -3.31 -6.18 -14.52
N TYR A 53 -2.66 -7.21 -14.00
CA TYR A 53 -2.75 -7.57 -12.59
C TYR A 53 -2.19 -6.41 -11.75
N PHE A 54 -0.98 -5.96 -12.02
CA PHE A 54 -0.34 -4.88 -11.27
C PHE A 54 -1.24 -3.63 -11.20
N LEU A 55 -1.79 -3.16 -12.32
CA LEU A 55 -2.71 -2.01 -12.34
C LEU A 55 -4.00 -2.29 -11.57
N SER A 56 -4.56 -3.50 -11.68
CA SER A 56 -5.78 -3.86 -10.94
C SER A 56 -5.61 -3.79 -9.42
N CYS A 57 -4.38 -3.90 -8.89
CA CYS A 57 -4.15 -3.81 -7.44
C CYS A 57 -4.52 -2.42 -6.87
N TYR A 58 -4.62 -1.40 -7.72
CA TYR A 58 -4.97 -0.03 -7.32
C TYR A 58 -6.44 0.34 -7.52
N LEU A 59 -7.23 -0.53 -8.14
CA LEU A 59 -8.67 -0.31 -8.30
C LEU A 59 -9.39 -0.65 -7.01
N ALA A 60 -10.41 0.11 -6.62
CA ALA A 60 -11.21 -0.18 -5.43
C ALA A 60 -12.20 -1.34 -5.65
N ASP A 61 -12.94 -1.30 -6.77
CA ASP A 61 -14.00 -2.26 -7.07
C ASP A 61 -13.45 -3.64 -7.49
N ASN A 62 -14.02 -4.69 -6.90
CA ASN A 62 -13.72 -6.08 -7.24
C ASN A 62 -14.18 -6.46 -8.65
N VAL A 63 -15.24 -5.82 -9.17
CA VAL A 63 -15.72 -6.04 -10.54
C VAL A 63 -14.65 -5.57 -11.53
N ASP A 64 -14.22 -4.31 -11.41
CA ASP A 64 -13.19 -3.72 -12.26
C ASP A 64 -11.85 -4.47 -12.16
N ARG A 65 -11.47 -4.89 -10.95
CA ARG A 65 -10.29 -5.74 -10.73
C ARG A 65 -10.34 -7.02 -11.56
N LYS A 66 -11.47 -7.72 -11.52
CA LYS A 66 -11.65 -8.99 -12.26
C LYS A 66 -11.73 -8.75 -13.76
N SER A 67 -12.40 -7.68 -14.18
CA SER A 67 -12.54 -7.30 -15.59
C SER A 67 -11.17 -7.06 -16.23
N LEU A 68 -10.34 -6.23 -15.59
CA LEU A 68 -9.00 -5.92 -16.06
C LEU A 68 -8.10 -7.17 -16.12
N ARG A 69 -8.20 -8.10 -15.15
CA ARG A 69 -7.36 -9.31 -15.14
C ARG A 69 -7.72 -10.32 -16.23
N ARG A 70 -9.02 -10.54 -16.48
CA ARG A 70 -9.53 -11.67 -17.29
C ARG A 70 -9.58 -11.43 -18.80
N GLY A 71 -9.50 -10.18 -19.25
CA GLY A 71 -9.82 -9.83 -20.64
C GLY A 71 -8.71 -10.07 -21.68
N LYS A 72 -9.13 -10.53 -22.88
CA LYS A 72 -8.45 -10.27 -24.17
C LYS A 72 -8.94 -8.94 -24.78
N TYR A 73 -10.16 -8.54 -24.41
CA TYR A 73 -10.80 -7.28 -24.79
C TYR A 73 -11.23 -6.57 -23.50
N HIS A 74 -11.01 -5.27 -23.45
CA HIS A 74 -11.35 -4.43 -22.30
C HIS A 74 -12.43 -3.44 -22.71
N SER A 75 -13.36 -3.17 -21.79
CA SER A 75 -14.35 -2.12 -22.02
C SER A 75 -13.64 -0.76 -22.05
N LYS A 76 -14.29 0.25 -22.63
CA LYS A 76 -13.79 1.64 -22.59
C LYS A 76 -13.56 2.10 -21.15
N GLN A 77 -14.42 1.66 -20.22
CA GLN A 77 -14.30 1.98 -18.81
C GLN A 77 -13.06 1.34 -18.17
N ASP A 78 -12.80 0.05 -18.43
CA ASP A 78 -11.61 -0.64 -17.90
C ASP A 78 -10.31 -0.01 -18.39
N ILE A 79 -10.30 0.39 -19.67
CA ILE A 79 -9.16 1.09 -20.28
C ILE A 79 -8.97 2.43 -19.58
N SER A 80 -10.03 3.22 -19.42
CA SER A 80 -10.00 4.51 -18.73
C SER A 80 -9.50 4.37 -17.29
N ASN A 81 -10.00 3.38 -16.55
CA ASN A 81 -9.57 3.07 -15.18
C ASN A 81 -8.09 2.67 -15.11
N ALA A 82 -7.60 1.88 -16.06
CA ALA A 82 -6.20 1.49 -16.11
C ALA A 82 -5.29 2.70 -16.40
N TYR A 83 -5.70 3.60 -17.30
CA TYR A 83 -4.97 4.85 -17.58
C TYR A 83 -5.02 5.85 -16.43
N SER A 84 -6.13 5.95 -15.69
CA SER A 84 -6.21 6.79 -14.51
C SER A 84 -5.24 6.32 -13.41
N VAL A 85 -5.18 4.99 -13.19
CA VAL A 85 -4.20 4.37 -12.30
C VAL A 85 -2.78 4.65 -12.79
N LEU A 86 -2.48 4.44 -14.08
CA LEU A 86 -1.13 4.70 -14.59
C LEU A 86 -0.73 6.17 -14.40
N LYS A 87 -1.63 7.11 -14.68
CA LYS A 87 -1.40 8.54 -14.46
C LYS A 87 -1.10 8.85 -13.00
N TYR A 88 -1.83 8.25 -12.07
CA TYR A 88 -1.56 8.35 -10.64
C TYR A 88 -0.17 7.81 -10.29
N LEU A 89 0.17 6.59 -10.74
CA LEU A 89 1.47 5.97 -10.43
C LEU A 89 2.66 6.73 -11.01
N LYS A 90 2.51 7.32 -12.20
CA LYS A 90 3.56 8.14 -12.82
C LYS A 90 3.93 9.38 -12.01
N GLN A 91 3.07 9.84 -11.10
CA GLN A 91 3.43 10.94 -10.19
C GLN A 91 4.68 10.60 -9.36
N ALA A 92 4.82 9.35 -8.93
CA ALA A 92 5.98 8.86 -8.17
C ALA A 92 7.32 8.98 -8.93
N PHE A 93 7.28 9.14 -10.25
CA PHE A 93 8.44 9.20 -11.13
C PHE A 93 8.60 10.55 -11.83
N LYS A 94 7.76 11.55 -11.51
CA LYS A 94 7.66 12.82 -12.25
C LYS A 94 8.99 13.59 -12.34
N SER A 95 9.85 13.47 -11.33
CA SER A 95 11.14 14.18 -11.24
C SER A 95 12.33 13.35 -11.74
N LEU A 96 12.09 12.11 -12.20
CA LEU A 96 13.14 11.16 -12.55
C LEU A 96 13.30 11.09 -14.07
N ASP A 97 14.53 10.90 -14.51
CA ASP A 97 14.80 10.62 -15.91
C ASP A 97 14.53 9.14 -16.25
N HIS A 98 14.75 8.78 -17.52
CA HIS A 98 14.51 7.41 -17.97
C HIS A 98 15.45 6.38 -17.30
N GLU A 99 16.70 6.74 -17.01
CA GLU A 99 17.66 5.82 -16.40
C GLU A 99 17.31 5.60 -14.92
N ASP A 100 16.97 6.67 -14.21
CA ASP A 100 16.50 6.63 -12.83
C ASP A 100 15.21 5.80 -12.71
N ILE A 101 14.25 5.94 -13.63
CA ILE A 101 13.03 5.11 -13.64
C ILE A 101 13.40 3.63 -13.77
N TYR A 102 14.39 3.28 -14.61
CA TYR A 102 14.83 1.90 -14.72
C TYR A 102 15.40 1.39 -13.38
N HIS A 103 16.22 2.20 -12.72
CA HIS A 103 16.78 1.86 -11.41
C HIS A 103 15.69 1.72 -10.33
N GLU A 104 14.69 2.59 -10.30
CA GLU A 104 13.57 2.49 -9.37
C GLU A 104 12.72 1.23 -9.58
N VAL A 105 12.60 0.75 -10.82
CA VAL A 105 11.93 -0.52 -11.14
C VAL A 105 12.81 -1.72 -10.78
N LEU A 106 14.14 -1.56 -10.84
CA LEU A 106 15.13 -2.57 -10.52
C LEU A 106 15.27 -2.81 -9.01
N ILE A 107 15.14 -1.78 -8.17
CA ILE A 107 15.26 -1.89 -6.70
C ILE A 107 14.34 -2.98 -6.14
N PRO A 108 13.02 -3.00 -6.39
CA PRO A 108 12.13 -4.05 -5.88
C PRO A 108 12.48 -5.46 -6.38
N PHE A 109 13.06 -5.56 -7.59
CA PHE A 109 13.51 -6.84 -8.15
C PHE A 109 14.69 -7.40 -7.34
N LEU A 110 15.67 -6.55 -7.06
CA LEU A 110 16.85 -6.89 -6.26
C LEU A 110 16.48 -7.17 -4.80
N GLU A 111 15.47 -6.48 -4.25
CA GLU A 111 14.94 -6.82 -2.93
C GLU A 111 14.26 -8.19 -2.90
N CYS A 112 13.51 -8.55 -3.94
CA CYS A 112 12.95 -9.89 -4.09
C CYS A 112 14.08 -10.93 -4.14
N ALA A 113 15.12 -10.69 -4.94
CA ALA A 113 16.29 -11.58 -5.03
C ALA A 113 16.97 -11.74 -3.66
N ASN A 114 17.16 -10.66 -2.91
CA ASN A 114 17.77 -10.69 -1.59
C ASN A 114 16.92 -11.44 -0.54
N ARG A 115 15.59 -11.37 -0.66
CA ARG A 115 14.64 -12.04 0.27
C ARG A 115 14.28 -13.46 -0.11
N TYR A 116 14.60 -13.87 -1.33
CA TYR A 116 14.28 -15.21 -1.81
C TYR A 116 14.97 -16.26 -0.94
N LYS A 117 14.20 -17.27 -0.55
CA LYS A 117 14.68 -18.47 0.15
C LYS A 117 14.13 -19.67 -0.60
N ASP A 118 14.79 -20.82 -0.45
CA ASP A 118 14.26 -22.05 -1.01
C ASP A 118 12.92 -22.40 -0.31
N MET A 119 11.83 -22.09 -1.00
CA MET A 119 10.45 -22.26 -0.54
C MET A 119 9.73 -23.33 -1.38
N ASN A 120 10.45 -24.33 -1.88
CA ASN A 120 9.95 -25.34 -2.83
C ASN A 120 9.39 -24.74 -4.13
N LYS A 121 9.86 -23.56 -4.53
CA LYS A 121 9.51 -22.89 -5.79
C LYS A 121 10.72 -22.16 -6.35
N SER A 122 10.87 -22.16 -7.67
CA SER A 122 11.98 -21.46 -8.32
C SER A 122 11.91 -19.95 -8.11
N PHE A 123 13.03 -19.27 -8.25
CA PHE A 123 13.06 -17.81 -8.14
C PHE A 123 12.11 -17.14 -9.14
N SER A 124 12.05 -17.65 -10.38
CA SER A 124 11.12 -17.15 -11.40
C SER A 124 9.65 -17.27 -10.98
N ALA A 125 9.26 -18.35 -10.29
CA ALA A 125 7.90 -18.52 -9.81
C ALA A 125 7.62 -17.58 -8.62
N TYR A 126 8.59 -17.45 -7.71
CA TYR A 126 8.50 -16.51 -6.60
C TYR A 126 8.34 -15.07 -7.08
N ILE A 127 9.15 -14.64 -8.06
CA ILE A 127 9.16 -13.25 -8.53
C ILE A 127 7.84 -12.87 -9.19
N TYR A 128 7.25 -13.78 -9.96
CA TYR A 128 5.94 -13.59 -10.59
C TYR A 128 4.83 -13.31 -9.57
N GLU A 129 4.92 -13.94 -8.39
CA GLU A 129 3.97 -13.74 -7.30
C GLU A 129 4.27 -12.49 -6.48
N ALA A 130 5.53 -12.28 -6.11
CA ALA A 130 5.93 -11.30 -5.10
C ALA A 130 6.15 -9.90 -5.68
N TYR A 131 6.80 -9.79 -6.85
CA TYR A 131 7.36 -8.54 -7.36
C TYR A 131 6.35 -7.40 -7.44
N LYS A 132 5.14 -7.67 -7.96
CA LYS A 132 4.10 -6.63 -8.06
C LYS A 132 3.78 -5.98 -6.72
N TYR A 133 3.82 -6.72 -5.62
CA TYR A 133 3.53 -6.18 -4.29
C TYR A 133 4.70 -5.39 -3.73
N GLU A 134 5.93 -5.81 -4.02
CA GLU A 134 7.12 -5.06 -3.66
C GLU A 134 7.22 -3.75 -4.46
N LEU A 135 6.93 -3.80 -5.75
CA LEU A 135 6.83 -2.59 -6.58
C LEU A 135 5.74 -1.64 -6.09
N ILE A 136 4.56 -2.15 -5.68
CA ILE A 136 3.52 -1.32 -5.06
C ILE A 136 4.04 -0.64 -3.78
N ARG A 137 4.73 -1.38 -2.93
CA ARG A 137 5.28 -0.84 -1.68
C ARG A 137 6.32 0.24 -1.98
N HIS A 138 7.23 -0.02 -2.90
CA HIS A 138 8.28 0.90 -3.31
C HIS A 138 7.71 2.20 -3.88
N ILE A 139 6.73 2.12 -4.79
CA ILE A 139 6.06 3.30 -5.34
C ILE A 139 5.37 4.13 -4.25
N LYS A 140 4.73 3.48 -3.27
CA LYS A 140 4.14 4.20 -2.12
C LYS A 140 5.18 4.93 -1.29
N GLU A 141 6.36 4.33 -1.12
CA GLU A 141 7.48 4.96 -0.42
C GLU A 141 7.99 6.16 -1.22
N LEU A 142 8.17 6.05 -2.54
CA LEU A 142 8.53 7.16 -3.43
C LEU A 142 7.53 8.32 -3.35
N MET A 143 6.23 8.03 -3.46
CA MET A 143 5.17 9.04 -3.33
C MET A 143 5.24 9.76 -1.99
N ARG A 144 5.41 9.01 -0.89
CA ARG A 144 5.58 9.60 0.45
C ARG A 144 6.79 10.52 0.49
N HIS A 145 7.94 10.08 -0.04
CA HIS A 145 9.15 10.89 -0.06
C HIS A 145 8.97 12.17 -0.87
N GLN A 146 8.31 12.13 -2.03
CA GLN A 146 8.00 13.33 -2.80
C GLN A 146 7.14 14.34 -2.03
N HIS A 147 6.10 13.87 -1.33
CA HIS A 147 5.27 14.74 -0.48
C HIS A 147 6.06 15.31 0.71
N THR A 148 7.01 14.56 1.26
CA THR A 148 7.85 15.03 2.38
C THR A 148 8.88 16.06 1.89
N SER A 149 9.45 15.85 0.70
CA SER A 149 10.40 16.78 0.07
C SER A 149 9.73 18.07 -0.39
N GLN A 150 8.44 18.06 -0.73
CA GLN A 150 7.66 19.28 -0.99
C GLN A 150 7.36 20.09 0.28
N VAL A 151 7.38 19.45 1.46
CA VAL A 151 7.16 20.11 2.77
C VAL A 151 8.48 20.61 3.39
N MET A 152 9.63 20.26 2.82
CA MET A 152 10.94 20.72 3.28
C MET A 152 11.60 21.67 2.29
N LEU A 153 11.12 22.91 2.26
CA LEU A 153 11.92 24.11 2.00
C LEU A 153 11.18 25.29 2.66
N PRO A 154 11.51 25.70 3.90
CA PRO A 154 11.38 27.09 4.24
C PRO A 154 12.46 27.80 3.42
N ASN A 155 12.02 28.46 2.34
CA ASN A 155 12.83 29.45 1.69
C ASN A 155 13.07 30.54 2.74
N CYS A 156 14.28 30.60 3.29
CA CYS A 156 14.70 31.65 4.21
C CYS A 156 14.84 32.93 3.40
N ASN A 157 13.73 33.57 3.04
CA ASN A 157 13.69 34.95 2.60
C ASN A 157 12.26 35.48 2.71
N GLU A 158 12.12 36.39 3.67
CA GLU A 158 11.28 37.58 3.65
C GLU A 158 9.78 37.46 3.95
N SER A 159 9.44 38.33 4.92
CA SER A 159 8.13 38.88 5.32
C SER A 159 7.11 37.92 5.91
N ASP A 160 6.97 38.06 7.24
CA ASP A 160 5.69 38.01 7.93
C ASP A 160 4.63 38.74 7.10
N ASP A 161 3.60 38.03 6.64
CA ASP A 161 2.24 38.57 6.60
C ASP A 161 1.22 37.42 6.49
N GLU A 162 0.35 37.39 7.51
CA GLU A 162 -1.00 36.80 7.53
C GLU A 162 -1.15 35.36 6.99
N LEU A 163 -0.90 34.39 7.89
CA LEU A 163 -1.39 33.02 7.76
C LEU A 163 -2.93 33.03 7.78
N SER A 164 -3.52 33.11 6.59
CA SER A 164 -4.95 32.95 6.35
C SER A 164 -5.45 31.60 6.86
N ASP A 165 -6.46 31.70 7.71
CA ASP A 165 -7.14 30.69 8.54
C ASP A 165 -7.95 29.61 7.76
N ASN A 166 -7.52 29.21 6.55
CA ASN A 166 -8.31 28.35 5.67
C ASN A 166 -7.52 27.17 5.07
N LEU A 167 -6.82 26.40 5.91
CA LEU A 167 -6.32 25.07 5.53
C LEU A 167 -7.40 24.02 5.82
N HIS A 168 -8.39 23.93 4.93
CA HIS A 168 -9.37 22.85 4.96
C HIS A 168 -8.73 21.59 4.36
N ILE A 169 -8.19 20.73 5.22
CA ILE A 169 -7.69 19.41 4.85
C ILE A 169 -8.91 18.50 4.69
N GLU A 170 -9.41 18.35 3.46
CA GLU A 170 -10.38 17.31 3.12
C GLU A 170 -9.67 15.94 3.14
N LEU A 171 -9.77 15.25 4.28
CA LEU A 171 -9.36 13.85 4.41
C LEU A 171 -10.47 12.98 3.81
N GLU A 172 -10.11 12.00 2.97
CA GLU A 172 -11.04 10.92 2.56
C GLU A 172 -11.69 10.31 3.82
N GLU A 173 -13.04 10.24 3.83
CA GLU A 173 -13.85 9.83 5.00
C GLU A 173 -13.42 8.48 5.60
N ASP A 174 -12.85 7.59 4.78
CA ASP A 174 -12.41 6.24 5.17
C ASP A 174 -11.06 6.19 5.92
N LEU A 175 -10.28 7.29 5.95
CA LEU A 175 -8.94 7.35 6.56
C LEU A 175 -8.89 8.08 7.91
N ILE A 176 -9.96 8.79 8.30
CA ILE A 176 -10.00 9.62 9.51
C ILE A 176 -9.77 8.79 10.79
N LEU A 177 -10.35 7.59 10.85
CA LEU A 177 -10.32 6.75 12.06
C LEU A 177 -9.00 5.96 12.24
N ASN A 178 -8.16 5.90 11.21
CA ASN A 178 -6.80 5.38 11.30
C ASN A 178 -5.74 6.48 11.46
N HIS A 179 -6.16 7.74 11.44
CA HIS A 179 -5.26 8.87 11.58
C HIS A 179 -4.64 8.89 13.00
N PRO A 180 -3.34 9.21 13.14
CA PRO A 180 -2.69 9.36 14.45
C PRO A 180 -3.44 10.29 15.41
N PHE A 181 -4.05 11.36 14.90
CA PHE A 181 -4.87 12.27 15.71
C PHE A 181 -6.13 11.62 16.27
N TRP A 182 -6.81 10.76 15.52
CA TRP A 182 -7.96 10.02 16.05
C TRP A 182 -7.51 8.96 17.06
N LEU A 183 -6.47 8.18 16.74
CA LEU A 183 -5.93 7.17 17.65
C LEU A 183 -5.45 7.77 18.98
N ASN A 184 -4.84 8.95 18.94
CA ASN A 184 -4.44 9.69 20.15
C ASN A 184 -5.61 10.36 20.87
N GLY A 185 -6.80 10.42 20.27
CA GLY A 185 -8.00 10.98 20.87
C GLY A 185 -8.22 12.47 20.62
N ILE A 186 -7.35 13.12 19.83
CA ILE A 186 -7.42 14.55 19.50
C ILE A 186 -8.66 14.84 18.64
N ASN A 187 -8.91 13.99 17.64
CA ASN A 187 -10.07 14.11 16.73
C ASN A 187 -11.15 13.07 17.03
N ALA A 188 -11.03 12.32 18.13
CA ALA A 188 -12.05 11.35 18.50
C ALA A 188 -13.22 12.07 19.17
N GLN A 189 -14.44 11.86 18.70
CA GLN A 189 -15.63 12.39 19.35
C GLN A 189 -16.05 11.49 20.53
N TYR A 190 -16.76 12.06 21.50
CA TYR A 190 -17.39 11.29 22.58
C TYR A 190 -18.39 10.26 21.98
N PRO A 191 -18.37 8.98 22.41
CA PRO A 191 -17.67 8.42 23.58
C PRO A 191 -16.26 7.87 23.31
N PHE A 192 -15.78 7.92 22.06
CA PHE A 192 -14.50 7.33 21.65
C PHE A 192 -13.28 8.14 22.11
N SER A 193 -13.44 9.43 22.42
CA SER A 193 -12.39 10.28 23.02
C SER A 193 -11.87 9.74 24.35
N GLU A 194 -12.71 9.11 25.15
CA GLU A 194 -12.35 8.59 26.47
C GLU A 194 -11.68 7.21 26.44
N LEU A 195 -11.68 6.55 25.28
CA LEU A 195 -10.99 5.28 25.13
C LEU A 195 -9.47 5.50 25.18
N THR A 196 -8.74 4.46 25.58
CA THR A 196 -7.28 4.49 25.42
C THR A 196 -6.91 4.44 23.95
N ARG A 197 -5.71 4.91 23.61
CA ARG A 197 -5.15 4.77 22.24
C ARG A 197 -5.22 3.32 21.74
N GLU A 198 -4.92 2.36 22.62
CA GLU A 198 -5.01 0.94 22.30
C GLU A 198 -6.46 0.52 22.03
N GLY A 199 -7.42 0.99 22.82
CA GLY A 199 -8.83 0.66 22.63
C GLY A 199 -9.39 1.19 21.31
N ARG A 200 -9.05 2.43 20.95
CA ARG A 200 -9.35 3.02 19.65
C ARG A 200 -8.74 2.21 18.51
N LEU A 201 -7.46 1.85 18.62
CA LEU A 201 -6.81 1.01 17.61
C LEU A 201 -7.50 -0.34 17.43
N ILE A 202 -7.88 -1.01 18.52
CA ILE A 202 -8.60 -2.30 18.46
C ILE A 202 -9.94 -2.14 17.73
N LEU A 203 -10.70 -1.07 17.99
CA LEU A 203 -11.97 -0.81 17.31
C LEU A 203 -11.79 -0.55 15.82
N THR A 204 -10.85 0.33 15.44
CA THR A 204 -10.58 0.65 14.04
C THR A 204 -10.15 -0.60 13.27
N LYS A 205 -9.17 -1.36 13.81
CA LYS A 205 -8.68 -2.57 13.15
C LYS A 205 -9.76 -3.64 13.02
N TYR A 206 -10.65 -3.78 14.00
CA TYR A 206 -11.67 -4.84 13.98
C TYR A 206 -12.90 -4.47 13.13
N TYR A 207 -13.50 -3.29 13.36
CA TYR A 207 -14.77 -2.91 12.75
C TYR A 207 -14.61 -2.25 11.38
N LEU A 208 -13.55 -1.45 11.18
CA LEU A 208 -13.29 -0.77 9.91
C LEU A 208 -12.47 -1.68 8.96
N GLU A 209 -11.31 -2.15 9.41
CA GLU A 209 -10.41 -2.96 8.56
C GLU A 209 -10.74 -4.45 8.50
N ARG A 210 -11.77 -4.90 9.25
CA ARG A 210 -12.21 -6.31 9.29
C ARG A 210 -11.12 -7.30 9.71
N ASN A 211 -10.13 -6.85 10.50
CA ASN A 211 -9.11 -7.75 11.04
C ASN A 211 -9.68 -8.65 12.14
N THR A 212 -9.22 -9.90 12.18
CA THR A 212 -9.53 -10.84 13.26
C THR A 212 -8.77 -10.49 14.54
N ASP A 213 -9.31 -10.86 15.71
CA ASP A 213 -8.64 -10.69 17.01
C ASP A 213 -7.21 -11.30 17.02
N LYS A 214 -6.97 -12.34 16.20
CA LYS A 214 -5.65 -12.97 16.01
C LYS A 214 -4.69 -12.07 15.23
N GLN A 215 -5.15 -11.43 14.16
CA GLN A 215 -4.35 -10.49 13.36
C GLN A 215 -4.02 -9.24 14.19
N ILE A 216 -5.02 -8.69 14.89
CA ILE A 216 -4.81 -7.53 15.77
C ILE A 216 -3.81 -7.86 16.88
N GLY A 217 -3.92 -9.05 17.50
CA GLY A 217 -2.96 -9.50 18.50
C GLY A 217 -1.52 -9.56 17.99
N ARG A 218 -1.32 -9.99 16.75
CA ARG A 218 0.01 -9.96 16.10
C ARG A 218 0.53 -8.54 15.89
N LEU A 219 -0.35 -7.58 15.57
CA LEU A 219 0.04 -6.19 15.34
C LEU A 219 0.48 -5.47 16.63
N ILE A 220 -0.20 -5.73 17.75
CA ILE A 220 0.05 -5.01 19.03
C ILE A 220 0.84 -5.85 20.05
N GLY A 221 1.33 -7.03 19.65
CA GLY A 221 2.10 -7.92 20.53
C GLY A 221 1.27 -8.56 21.67
N LYS A 222 -0.03 -8.77 21.48
CA LYS A 222 -0.94 -9.36 22.49
C LYS A 222 -1.54 -10.68 22.03
N ASN A 223 -1.87 -11.55 22.99
CA ASN A 223 -2.62 -12.78 22.70
C ASN A 223 -4.03 -12.44 22.18
N ARG A 224 -4.53 -13.19 21.18
CA ARG A 224 -5.90 -13.08 20.63
C ARG A 224 -6.99 -12.99 21.73
N ARG A 225 -6.83 -13.74 22.82
CA ARG A 225 -7.80 -13.74 23.94
C ARG A 225 -7.78 -12.39 24.68
N SER A 226 -6.61 -11.78 24.82
CA SER A 226 -6.47 -10.46 25.45
C SER A 226 -7.09 -9.36 24.60
N VAL A 227 -6.89 -9.41 23.28
CA VAL A 227 -7.52 -8.48 22.33
C VAL A 227 -9.04 -8.61 22.37
N ASN A 228 -9.55 -9.84 22.31
CA ASN A 228 -10.98 -10.11 22.39
C ASN A 228 -11.60 -9.57 23.69
N ARG A 229 -10.99 -9.85 24.85
CA ARG A 229 -11.46 -9.31 26.14
C ARG A 229 -11.45 -7.79 26.18
N SER A 230 -10.40 -7.17 25.64
CA SER A 230 -10.28 -5.70 25.59
C SER A 230 -11.36 -5.10 24.70
N ARG A 231 -11.57 -5.67 23.50
CA ARG A 231 -12.64 -5.28 22.58
C ARG A 231 -14.01 -5.38 23.22
N LEU A 232 -14.34 -6.51 23.85
CA LEU A 232 -15.63 -6.70 24.52
C LEU A 232 -15.83 -5.72 25.68
N ARG A 233 -14.77 -5.42 26.45
CA ARG A 233 -14.83 -4.42 27.52
C ARG A 233 -15.15 -3.03 26.96
N ILE A 234 -14.48 -2.62 25.90
CA ILE A 234 -14.69 -1.33 25.24
C ILE A 234 -16.12 -1.22 24.69
N VAL A 235 -16.59 -2.27 24.00
CA VAL A 235 -17.95 -2.32 23.46
C VAL A 235 -18.98 -2.20 24.58
N ARG A 236 -18.79 -2.91 25.69
CA ARG A 236 -19.66 -2.82 26.86
C ARG A 236 -19.65 -1.41 27.46
N GLN A 237 -18.48 -0.80 27.65
CA GLN A 237 -18.37 0.58 28.14
C GLN A 237 -19.13 1.59 27.26
N ILE A 238 -19.07 1.43 25.94
CA ILE A 238 -19.83 2.28 25.01
C ILE A 238 -21.33 2.00 25.13
N GLN A 239 -21.74 0.73 25.21
CA GLN A 239 -23.14 0.33 25.39
C GLN A 239 -23.75 0.86 26.69
N ASP A 240 -23.00 0.83 27.79
CA ASP A 240 -23.44 1.34 29.08
C ASP A 240 -23.69 2.86 28.99
N LYS A 241 -22.79 3.59 28.33
CA LYS A 241 -22.93 5.05 28.09
C LYS A 241 -24.10 5.41 27.17
N ILE A 242 -24.36 4.58 26.16
CA ILE A 242 -25.54 4.73 25.30
C ILE A 242 -26.81 4.51 26.14
N SER A 243 -26.84 3.44 26.95
CA SER A 243 -27.98 3.10 27.82
C SER A 243 -28.26 4.16 28.89
N GLN A 244 -27.22 4.81 29.41
CA GLN A 244 -27.32 5.93 30.36
C GLN A 244 -27.74 7.25 29.71
N GLY A 245 -27.90 7.29 28.39
CA GLY A 245 -28.32 8.48 27.64
C GLY A 245 -27.22 9.53 27.46
N GLU A 246 -25.97 9.21 27.81
CA GLU A 246 -24.83 10.12 27.64
C GLU A 246 -24.49 10.33 26.16
N VAL A 247 -24.72 9.32 25.32
CA VAL A 247 -24.50 9.37 23.87
C VAL A 247 -25.80 9.78 23.16
N LYS A 248 -26.03 11.09 23.05
CA LYS A 248 -27.29 11.67 22.54
C LYS A 248 -27.66 11.26 21.10
N TRP A 249 -26.67 10.98 20.26
CA TRP A 249 -26.88 10.60 18.85
C TRP A 249 -27.20 9.12 18.65
N ALA A 250 -27.01 8.27 19.67
CA ALA A 250 -27.20 6.82 19.59
C ALA A 250 -28.54 6.35 20.19
N ARG A 251 -29.52 7.25 20.34
CA ARG A 251 -30.85 6.87 20.85
C ARG A 251 -31.46 5.84 19.90
N TRP A 252 -31.76 4.66 20.43
CA TRP A 252 -32.56 3.68 19.73
C TRP A 252 -33.97 4.26 19.64
N SER A 253 -34.46 4.48 18.42
CA SER A 253 -35.90 4.62 18.20
C SER A 253 -36.50 3.29 18.64
N GLU A 254 -37.31 3.31 19.70
CA GLU A 254 -38.20 2.18 20.02
C GLU A 254 -39.15 1.89 18.87
#